data_AF-A0A9E2H3Z9-F1
#
_entry.id   AF-A0A9E2H3Z9-F1
#
_cell.length_a   1.000
_cell.length_b   1.000
_cell.length_c   1.000
_cell.angle_alpha   90.00
_cell.angle_beta   90.00
_cell.angle_gamma   90.00
#
_symmetry.space_group_name_H-M   'P 1'
#
loop_
_entity.id
_entity.type
_entity.pdbx_description
1 polymer ?
#
loop_
_entity_poly.entity_id
_entity_poly.type
_entity_poly.pdbx_seq_one_letter_code
_entity_poly.pdbx_strand_id
1 'polypeptide(L)' 'MKLGDFNSLAKAYREAMPYLTIGIQMAAIVVILFFVGKWADEKLSTSPWLLLLGIFLGIGSSFYHFFKTVIEM' A
#
# COMPACT_ATOMS: atom_id res chain seq x y z
N MET A 1 11.49 19.68 -30.73
CA MET A 1 11.29 18.76 -29.59
C MET A 1 11.25 17.35 -30.16
N LYS A 2 12.28 16.53 -29.93
CA LYS A 2 12.50 15.28 -30.66
C LYS A 2 11.46 14.23 -30.23
N LEU A 3 10.72 13.66 -31.19
CA LEU A 3 9.77 12.55 -30.96
C LEU A 3 10.40 11.31 -30.30
N GLY A 4 11.72 11.23 -30.21
CA GLY A 4 12.44 10.19 -29.46
C GLY A 4 12.23 10.24 -27.94
N ASP A 5 12.06 11.43 -27.34
CA ASP A 5 11.90 11.58 -25.88
C ASP A 5 10.56 11.05 -25.37
N PHE A 6 9.49 11.25 -26.14
CA PHE A 6 8.17 10.74 -25.75
C PHE A 6 8.13 9.20 -25.74
N ASN A 7 8.82 8.56 -26.68
CA ASN A 7 8.88 7.10 -26.77
C ASN A 7 9.75 6.49 -25.68
N SER A 8 10.85 7.15 -25.28
CA SER A 8 11.68 6.71 -24.15
C SER A 8 10.96 6.89 -22.82
N LEU A 9 10.25 8.01 -22.61
CA LEU A 9 9.40 8.21 -21.44
C LEU A 9 8.25 7.20 -21.36
N ALA A 10 7.59 6.91 -22.50
CA ALA A 10 6.53 5.91 -22.54
C ALA A 10 7.06 4.49 -22.24
N LYS A 11 8.27 4.14 -22.69
CA LYS A 11 8.93 2.88 -22.32
C LYS A 11 9.30 2.83 -20.85
N ALA A 12 9.93 3.88 -20.33
CA ALA A 12 10.29 3.98 -18.91
C ALA A 12 9.05 3.90 -18.02
N TYR A 13 7.94 4.53 -18.43
CA TYR A 13 6.67 4.43 -17.72
C TYR A 13 6.10 3.00 -17.75
N ARG A 14 6.11 2.33 -18.92
CA ARG A 14 5.67 0.92 -19.02
C ARG A 14 6.51 -0.03 -18.17
N GLU A 15 7.80 0.21 -18.05
CA GLU A 15 8.70 -0.59 -17.19
C GLU A 15 8.47 -0.29 -15.69
N ALA A 16 8.16 0.96 -15.34
CA ALA A 16 7.87 1.36 -13.95
C ALA A 16 6.44 1.02 -13.47
N MET A 17 5.49 0.88 -14.40
CA MET A 17 4.07 0.63 -14.12
C MET A 17 3.79 -0.56 -13.18
N PRO A 18 4.43 -1.74 -13.33
CA PRO A 18 4.23 -2.87 -12.44
C PRO A 18 4.62 -2.54 -10.98
N TYR A 19 5.75 -1.86 -10.79
CA TYR A 19 6.23 -1.47 -9.47
C TYR A 19 5.33 -0.42 -8.81
N LEU A 20 4.85 0.55 -9.60
CA LEU A 20 3.88 1.54 -9.13
C LEU A 20 2.57 0.89 -8.68
N THR A 21 2.10 -0.12 -9.41
CA THR A 21 0.87 -0.85 -9.08
C THR A 21 1.00 -1.56 -7.73
N ILE A 22 2.14 -2.20 -7.46
CA ILE A 22 2.42 -2.84 -6.16
C ILE A 22 2.42 -1.79 -5.03
N GLY A 23 3.08 -0.64 -5.24
CA GLY A 23 3.10 0.45 -4.26
C GLY A 23 1.72 1.01 -3.93
N ILE A 24 0.88 1.21 -4.95
CA ILE A 24 -0.50 1.68 -4.78
C ILE A 24 -1.34 0.62 -4.05
N GLN A 25 -1.19 -0.66 -4.39
CA GLN A 25 -1.90 -1.75 -3.73
C GLN A 25 -1.55 -1.82 -2.23
N MET A 26 -0.27 -1.67 -1.89
CA MET A 26 0.21 -1.62 -0.51
C MET A 26 -0.43 -0.45 0.26
N ALA A 27 -0.38 0.76 -0.32
CA ALA A 27 -0.97 1.95 0.29
C ALA A 27 -2.49 1.79 0.50
N ALA A 28 -3.19 1.20 -0.48
CA ALA A 28 -4.63 0.95 -0.39
C ALA A 28 -4.98 0.04 0.79
N ILE A 29 -4.23 -1.05 1.00
CA ILE A 29 -4.45 -1.99 2.11
C ILE A 29 -4.25 -1.29 3.46
N VAL A 30 -3.18 -0.50 3.61
CA VAL A 30 -2.90 0.25 4.85
C VAL A 30 -4.03 1.23 5.16
N VAL A 31 -4.49 1.98 4.15
CA VAL A 31 -5.58 2.94 4.31
C VAL A 31 -6.87 2.24 4.72
N ILE A 32 -7.22 1.12 4.08
CA ILE A 32 -8.42 0.35 4.42
C ILE A 32 -8.34 -0.14 5.88
N LEU A 33 -7.24 -0.75 6.28
CA LEU A 33 -7.07 -1.26 7.65
C LEU A 33 -7.08 -0.15 8.70
N PHE A 34 -6.50 1.02 8.38
CA PHE A 34 -6.55 2.19 9.25
C PHE A 34 -7.99 2.65 9.49
N PHE A 35 -8.79 2.81 8.43
CA PHE A 35 -10.18 3.23 8.55
C PHE A 35 -11.04 2.20 9.29
N VAL A 36 -10.83 0.91 9.03
CA VAL A 36 -11.51 -0.18 9.74
C VAL A 36 -11.14 -0.18 11.23
N GLY A 37 -9.86 -0.03 11.56
CA GLY A 37 -9.38 0.05 12.93
C GLY A 37 -9.93 1.26 13.68
N LYS A 38 -9.94 2.43 13.04
CA LYS A 38 -10.52 3.66 13.60
C LYS A 38 -12.02 3.52 13.88
N TRP A 39 -12.78 2.97 12.93
CA TRP A 39 -14.23 2.77 13.11
C TRP A 39 -14.53 1.78 14.24
N ALA A 40 -13.74 0.71 14.37
CA ALA A 40 -13.89 -0.24 15.46
C ALA A 40 -13.56 0.41 16.83
N ASP A 41 -12.54 1.27 16.88
CA ASP A 41 -12.14 1.96 18.12
C ASP A 41 -13.19 2.99 18.59
N GLU A 42 -13.81 3.70 17.65
CA GLU A 42 -14.93 4.62 17.93
C GLU A 42 -16.17 3.88 18.46
N LYS A 43 -16.42 2.65 17.97
CA LYS A 43 -17.58 1.86 18.38
C LYS A 43 -17.41 1.19 19.75
N LEU A 44 -16.17 0.90 20.15
CA LEU A 44 -15.82 0.21 21.40
C LEU A 44 -15.40 1.16 22.52
N SER A 45 -15.30 2.47 22.26
CA SER A 45 -14.85 3.50 23.24
C SER A 45 -13.47 3.21 23.86
N THR A 46 -12.65 2.39 23.20
CA THR A 46 -11.30 1.96 23.64
C THR A 46 -10.17 2.85 23.14
N SER A 47 -10.53 4.03 22.63
CA SER A 47 -9.58 4.95 22.00
C SER A 47 -8.41 5.30 22.94
N PRO A 48 -7.14 5.05 22.55
CA PRO A 48 -6.64 4.73 21.21
C PRO A 48 -5.99 3.34 21.08
N TRP A 49 -6.38 2.36 21.89
CA TRP A 49 -5.69 1.06 21.96
C TRP A 49 -5.91 0.19 20.71
N LEU A 50 -7.14 0.15 20.17
CA LEU A 50 -7.45 -0.69 19.02
C LEU A 50 -6.89 -0.10 17.72
N LEU A 51 -6.79 1.23 17.63
CA LEU A 51 -6.13 1.95 16.55
C LEU A 51 -4.62 1.72 16.57
N LEU A 52 -3.98 1.73 17.75
CA LEU A 52 -2.56 1.37 17.86
C LEU A 52 -2.30 -0.06 17.38
N LEU A 53 -3.16 -0.99 17.82
CA LEU A 53 -3.07 -2.41 17.45
C LEU A 53 -3.39 -2.63 15.96
N GLY A 54 -4.36 -1.90 15.42
CA GLY A 54 -4.71 -1.89 14.00
C GLY A 54 -3.62 -1.29 13.10
N ILE A 55 -2.92 -0.25 13.55
CA ILE A 55 -1.74 0.29 12.87
C ILE A 55 -0.59 -0.72 12.90
N PHE A 56 -0.32 -1.32 14.06
CA PHE A 56 0.77 -2.29 14.21
C PHE A 56 0.53 -3.53 13.34
N LEU A 57 -0.71 -4.04 13.35
CA LEU A 57 -1.13 -5.14 12.48
C LEU A 57 -1.18 -4.73 11.00
N GLY A 58 -1.62 -3.51 10.68
CA GLY A 58 -1.69 -3.01 9.30
C GLY A 58 -0.30 -2.87 8.67
N ILE A 59 0.66 -2.35 9.43
CA ILE A 59 2.07 -2.28 9.05
C ILE A 59 2.61 -3.72 8.89
N GLY A 60 2.48 -4.56 9.91
CA GLY A 60 2.99 -5.94 9.89
C GLY A 60 2.41 -6.78 8.74
N SER A 61 1.10 -6.72 8.52
CA SER A 61 0.39 -7.42 7.45
C SER A 61 0.82 -6.93 6.07
N SER A 62 1.00 -5.61 5.89
CA SER A 62 1.45 -5.03 4.63
C SER A 62 2.87 -5.46 4.30
N PHE A 63 3.79 -5.42 5.27
CA PHE A 63 5.15 -5.92 5.06
C PHE A 63 5.18 -7.43 4.80
N TYR A 64 4.39 -8.22 5.53
CA TYR A 64 4.29 -9.66 5.28
C TYR A 64 3.79 -9.97 3.86
N HIS A 65 2.72 -9.31 3.41
CA HIS A 65 2.23 -9.43 2.03
C HIS A 65 3.24 -8.96 0.99
N PHE A 66 3.98 -7.88 1.28
CA PHE A 66 5.03 -7.37 0.40
C PHE A 66 6.11 -8.44 0.18
N PHE A 67 6.71 -8.93 1.26
CA PHE A 67 7.78 -9.93 1.17
C PHE A 67 7.28 -11.22 0.55
N LYS A 68 6.08 -11.68 0.91
CA LYS A 68 5.47 -12.85 0.29
C LYS A 68 5.33 -12.68 -1.22
N THR A 69 4.73 -11.57 -1.66
CA THR A 69 4.52 -11.27 -3.10
C THR A 69 5.85 -11.15 -3.85
N VAL A 70 6.85 -10.51 -3.25
CA VAL A 70 8.18 -10.34 -3.86
C VAL A 70 8.95 -11.67 -3.94
N ILE A 71 8.79 -12.56 -2.95
CA ILE A 71 9.45 -13.87 -2.91
C ILE A 71 8.73 -14.89 -3.80
N GLU A 72 7.40 -14.77 -3.97
CA GLU A 72 6.61 -15.62 -4.87
C GLU A 72 6.68 -15.20 -6.35
N MET A 73 7.27 -14.04 -6.67
CA MET A 73 7.60 -13.62 -8.05
C MET A 73 8.86 -14.30 -8.57
#